data_AF-A0A377LNA5-F1
#
_entry.id   AF-A0A377LNA5-F1
#
_cell.length_a   1.000
_cell.length_b   1.000
_cell.length_c   1.000
_cell.angle_alpha   90.00
_cell.angle_beta   90.00
_cell.angle_gamma   90.00
#
_symmetry.space_group_name_H-M   'P 1'
#
loop_
_entity.id
_entity.type
_entity.pdbx_description
1 polymer ?
#
loop_
_entity_poly.entity_id
_entity_poly.type
_entity_poly.pdbx_seq_one_letter_code
_entity_poly.pdbx_strand_id
1 'polypeptide(L)'
;MSKKIAFTVTCDGGQTVSGLRNLSIDVEQGATGLVSGSVELSGRQEAALILGEFYRRNNDWKFRFVAQGFNGGLKPLAEHFGVNIADEPAPRSPDSSGCNPSAS
;
A
#
# COMPACT_ATOMS: atom_id res chain seq x y z
N MET A 1 12.38 -9.77 -21.09
CA MET A 1 11.59 -9.51 -19.86
C MET A 1 12.02 -8.17 -19.28
N SER A 2 11.11 -7.21 -19.14
CA SER A 2 11.39 -5.96 -18.44
C SER A 2 11.42 -6.23 -16.93
N LYS A 3 12.52 -5.87 -16.26
CA LYS A 3 12.62 -5.95 -14.79
C LYS A 3 12.10 -4.63 -14.20
N LYS A 4 11.19 -4.71 -13.23
CA LYS A 4 10.60 -3.58 -12.51
C LYS A 4 10.60 -3.88 -11.01
N ILE A 5 10.86 -2.86 -10.20
CA ILE A 5 10.73 -2.89 -8.73
C ILE A 5 9.86 -1.68 -8.37
N ALA A 6 8.75 -1.91 -7.66
CA ALA A 6 7.85 -0.85 -7.21
C ALA A 6 8.01 -0.64 -5.70
N PHE A 7 7.92 0.61 -5.26
CA PHE A 7 7.89 0.98 -3.85
C PHE A 7 6.48 1.40 -3.49
N THR A 8 5.88 0.67 -2.54
CA THR A 8 4.49 0.86 -2.15
C THR A 8 4.36 0.99 -0.65
N VAL A 9 3.38 1.76 -0.21
CA VAL A 9 2.95 1.83 1.19
C VAL A 9 1.49 1.44 1.29
N THR A 10 1.09 0.82 2.39
CA THR A 10 -0.30 0.51 2.69
C THR A 10 -0.55 0.75 4.16
N CYS A 11 -1.73 1.28 4.48
CA CYS A 11 -2.22 1.45 5.82
C CYS A 11 -3.29 0.39 6.11
N ASP A 12 -3.16 -0.27 7.25
CA ASP A 12 -4.10 -1.32 7.69
C ASP A 12 -5.17 -0.74 8.64
N GLY A 13 -6.10 -1.58 9.08
CA GLY A 13 -7.09 -1.20 10.11
C GLY A 13 -8.08 -0.11 9.69
N GLY A 14 -8.36 0.00 8.37
CA GLY A 14 -9.26 1.02 7.83
C GLY A 14 -8.66 2.44 7.81
N GLN A 15 -7.36 2.58 8.06
CA GLN A 15 -6.67 3.86 7.98
C GLN A 15 -6.35 4.23 6.51
N THR A 16 -6.19 5.53 6.26
CA THR A 16 -5.78 6.05 4.95
C THR A 16 -4.38 6.66 5.01
N VAL A 17 -3.76 6.84 3.84
CA VAL A 17 -2.43 7.46 3.73
C VAL A 17 -2.41 8.92 4.22
N SER A 18 -3.57 9.56 4.39
CA SER A 18 -3.68 10.89 5.00
C SER A 18 -3.07 10.96 6.40
N GLY A 19 -3.13 9.85 7.16
CA GLY A 19 -2.51 9.78 8.50
C GLY A 19 -0.98 9.98 8.49
N LEU A 20 -0.32 9.71 7.36
CA LEU A 20 1.12 9.85 7.19
C LEU A 20 1.56 11.30 6.90
N ARG A 21 0.61 12.17 6.50
CA ARG A 21 0.81 13.59 6.14
C ARG A 21 1.72 13.82 4.94
N ASN A 22 2.98 13.42 4.99
CA ASN A 22 3.91 13.57 3.87
C ASN A 22 4.81 12.33 3.76
N LEU A 23 5.05 11.88 2.54
CA LEU A 23 6.05 10.85 2.25
C LEU A 23 7.11 11.40 1.30
N SER A 24 8.36 11.03 1.55
CA SER A 24 9.47 11.30 0.65
C SER A 24 10.09 9.99 0.15
N ILE A 25 10.68 10.06 -1.03
CA ILE A 25 11.54 9.02 -1.58
C ILE A 25 12.79 9.67 -2.15
N ASP A 26 13.93 9.17 -1.68
CA ASP A 26 15.25 9.60 -2.12
C ASP A 26 15.96 8.39 -2.73
N VAL A 27 16.55 8.61 -3.91
CA VAL A 27 17.35 7.63 -4.63
C VAL A 27 18.77 8.13 -4.67
N GLU A 28 19.68 7.35 -4.10
CA GLU A 28 21.09 7.69 -3.98
C GLU A 28 21.97 6.59 -4.58
N GLN A 29 23.12 6.99 -5.10
CA GLN A 29 24.20 6.10 -5.51
C GLN A 29 25.45 6.46 -4.70
N GLY A 30 25.76 5.66 -3.68
CA GLY A 30 26.81 6.00 -2.72
C GLY A 30 26.45 7.28 -1.96
N ALA A 31 27.30 8.32 -2.06
CA ALA A 31 27.05 9.63 -1.46
C ALA A 31 26.37 10.63 -2.43
N THR A 32 26.00 10.18 -3.64
CA THR A 32 25.41 11.05 -4.67
C THR A 32 23.89 10.86 -4.71
N GLY A 33 23.13 11.91 -4.37
CA GLY A 33 21.68 11.95 -4.59
C GLY A 33 21.37 12.03 -6.08
N LEU A 34 20.53 11.11 -6.57
CA LEU A 34 20.12 11.01 -7.97
C LEU A 34 18.71 11.54 -8.21
N VAL A 35 17.78 11.23 -7.32
CA VAL A 35 16.38 11.67 -7.39
C VAL A 35 15.86 11.89 -5.98
N SER A 36 15.10 12.97 -5.79
CA SER A 36 14.30 13.21 -4.59
C SER A 36 12.88 13.56 -5.02
N GLY A 37 11.89 13.04 -4.29
CA GLY A 37 10.49 13.34 -4.51
C GLY A 37 9.71 13.28 -3.21
N SER A 38 8.71 14.13 -3.08
CA SER A 38 7.78 14.10 -1.95
C SER A 38 6.33 14.18 -2.43
N VAL A 39 5.44 13.67 -1.60
CA VAL A 39 3.99 13.74 -1.81
C VAL A 39 3.31 14.12 -0.51
N GLU A 40 2.53 15.20 -0.59
CA GLU A 40 1.59 15.59 0.44
C GLU A 40 0.37 14.66 0.38
N LEU A 41 -0.03 14.17 1.54
CA LEU A 41 -1.07 13.15 1.70
C LEU A 41 -2.26 13.66 2.49
N SER A 42 -2.19 14.84 3.09
CA SER A 42 -3.30 15.41 3.84
C SER A 42 -4.58 15.46 2.99
N GLY A 43 -5.65 14.83 3.51
CA GLY A 43 -6.95 14.77 2.83
C GLY A 43 -7.11 13.65 1.80
N ARG A 44 -6.08 12.81 1.60
CA ARG A 44 -6.16 11.63 0.72
C ARG A 44 -7.02 10.52 1.32
N GLN A 45 -7.78 9.85 0.46
CA GLN A 45 -8.73 8.80 0.85
C GLN A 45 -8.20 7.40 0.60
N GLU A 46 -7.07 7.29 -0.10
CA GLU A 46 -6.49 6.01 -0.47
C GLU A 46 -5.88 5.31 0.75
N ALA A 47 -6.09 3.99 0.88
CA ALA A 47 -5.47 3.18 1.92
C ALA A 47 -4.08 2.64 1.50
N ALA A 48 -3.78 2.64 0.20
CA ALA A 48 -2.48 2.26 -0.33
C ALA A 48 -1.99 3.23 -1.41
N LEU A 49 -0.67 3.27 -1.63
CA LEU A 49 -0.03 4.18 -2.57
C LEU A 49 1.22 3.53 -3.19
N ILE A 50 1.35 3.62 -4.52
CA ILE A 50 2.61 3.39 -5.23
C ILE A 50 3.38 4.72 -5.24
N LEU A 51 4.50 4.82 -4.53
CA LEU A 51 5.32 6.03 -4.53
C LEU A 51 6.11 6.17 -5.84
N GLY A 52 6.77 5.09 -6.25
CA GLY A 52 7.62 5.11 -7.43
C GLY A 52 8.09 3.74 -7.85
N GLU A 53 8.77 3.70 -8.99
CA GLU A 53 9.22 2.47 -9.62
C GLU A 53 10.64 2.60 -10.17
N PHE A 54 11.48 1.61 -9.93
CA PHE A 54 12.63 1.33 -10.77
C PHE A 54 12.25 0.42 -11.92
N TYR A 55 12.68 0.77 -13.12
CA TYR A 55 12.48 -0.05 -14.30
C TYR A 55 13.74 -0.06 -15.17
N ARG A 56 13.92 -1.15 -15.93
CA ARG A 56 15.03 -1.28 -16.88
C ARG A 56 14.64 -0.69 -18.23
N ARG A 57 15.45 0.25 -18.76
CA ARG A 57 15.33 0.81 -20.12
C ARG A 57 16.72 0.86 -20.74
N ASN A 58 16.91 0.27 -21.92
CA ASN A 58 18.20 0.21 -22.63
C ASN A 58 19.37 -0.32 -21.76
N ASN A 59 19.09 -1.32 -20.93
CA ASN A 59 20.05 -1.86 -19.97
C ASN A 59 20.53 -0.86 -18.90
N ASP A 60 19.78 0.22 -18.64
CA ASP A 60 19.95 1.12 -17.50
C ASP A 60 18.77 1.03 -16.53
N TRP A 61 19.03 1.25 -15.24
CA TRP A 61 17.98 1.47 -14.26
C TRP A 61 17.52 2.92 -14.33
N LYS A 62 16.22 3.12 -14.40
CA LYS A 62 15.58 4.44 -14.32
C LYS A 62 14.58 4.41 -13.18
N PHE A 63 14.51 5.51 -12.44
CA PHE A 63 13.48 5.73 -11.45
C PHE A 63 12.37 6.61 -12.04
N ARG A 64 11.13 6.32 -11.67
CA ARG A 64 9.98 7.15 -11.98
C ARG A 64 9.14 7.34 -10.72
N PHE A 65 8.86 8.59 -10.41
CA PHE A 65 7.88 8.95 -9.40
C PHE A 65 6.47 8.74 -9.95
N VAL A 66 5.57 8.16 -9.15
CA VAL A 66 4.23 7.72 -9.59
C VAL A 66 3.12 8.34 -8.73
N ALA A 67 3.20 8.22 -7.41
CA ALA A 67 2.20 8.71 -6.44
C ALA A 67 0.73 8.27 -6.69
N GLN A 68 0.54 7.06 -7.24
CA GLN A 68 -0.77 6.50 -7.56
C GLN A 68 -1.40 5.84 -6.33
N GLY A 69 -2.62 6.27 -5.97
CA GLY A 69 -3.35 5.75 -4.81
C GLY A 69 -4.34 4.63 -5.14
N PHE A 70 -4.66 3.82 -4.12
CA PHE A 70 -5.60 2.71 -4.16
C PHE A 70 -6.54 2.77 -2.94
N ASN A 71 -7.83 3.02 -3.19
CA ASN A 71 -8.84 3.15 -2.12
C ASN A 71 -9.03 1.87 -1.30
N GLY A 72 -9.05 0.69 -1.94
CA GLY A 72 -9.28 -0.59 -1.25
C GLY A 72 -8.03 -1.19 -0.57
N GLY A 73 -6.93 -0.43 -0.46
CA GLY A 73 -5.74 -0.86 0.28
C GLY A 73 -4.94 -1.97 -0.41
N LEU A 74 -4.47 -2.94 0.39
CA LEU A 74 -3.50 -3.94 -0.05
C LEU A 74 -4.02 -4.85 -1.17
N LYS A 75 -5.28 -5.29 -1.10
CA LYS A 75 -5.87 -6.23 -2.05
C LYS A 75 -5.85 -5.70 -3.49
N PRO A 76 -6.48 -4.54 -3.83
CA PRO A 76 -6.43 -4.02 -5.19
C PRO A 76 -5.02 -3.59 -5.62
N LEU A 77 -4.14 -3.21 -4.69
CA LEU A 77 -2.73 -2.94 -4.98
C LEU A 77 -2.01 -4.22 -5.44
N ALA A 78 -2.22 -5.34 -4.76
CA ALA A 78 -1.60 -6.61 -5.10
C ALA A 78 -2.13 -7.16 -6.43
N GLU A 79 -3.46 -7.10 -6.64
CA GLU A 79 -4.10 -7.48 -7.90
C GLU A 79 -3.57 -6.65 -9.08
N HIS A 80 -3.25 -5.37 -8.87
CA HIS A 80 -2.60 -4.52 -9.88
C HIS A 80 -1.23 -5.06 -10.32
N PHE A 81 -0.50 -5.76 -9.44
CA PHE A 81 0.75 -6.44 -9.78
C PHE A 81 0.57 -7.91 -10.19
N GLY A 82 -0.67 -8.39 -10.29
CA GLY A 82 -0.98 -9.79 -10.58
C GLY A 82 -0.71 -10.74 -9.43
N VAL A 83 -0.59 -10.22 -8.20
CA VAL A 83 -0.43 -11.02 -6.98
C VAL A 83 -1.81 -11.31 -6.41
N ASN A 84 -2.09 -12.59 -6.15
CA ASN A 84 -3.33 -12.99 -5.49
C ASN A 84 -3.13 -12.98 -3.97
N ILE A 85 -4.02 -12.31 -3.25
CA ILE A 85 -4.02 -12.24 -1.78
C ILE A 85 -5.29 -12.93 -1.29
N ALA A 86 -5.13 -13.85 -0.33
CA ALA A 86 -6.27 -14.48 0.32
C ALA A 86 -7.05 -13.43 1.13
N ASP A 87 -8.37 -13.54 1.13
CA ASP A 87 -9.20 -12.71 2.00
C ASP A 87 -8.86 -12.97 3.47
N GLU A 88 -8.83 -11.90 4.27
CA GLU A 88 -8.72 -12.00 5.74
C GLU A 88 -9.86 -12.90 6.23
N PRO A 89 -9.59 -13.90 7.09
CA PRO A 89 -10.65 -14.73 7.66
C PRO A 89 -11.66 -13.81 8.36
N ALA A 90 -12.95 -13.99 8.04
CA ALA A 90 -14.02 -13.21 8.61
C ALA A 90 -13.89 -13.15 10.14
N PRO A 91 -14.12 -11.98 10.78
CA PRO A 91 -14.08 -11.88 12.23
C PRO A 91 -15.02 -12.94 12.79
N ARG A 92 -14.48 -13.84 13.63
CA ARG A 92 -15.28 -14.83 14.36
C ARG A 92 -16.38 -14.06 15.08
N SER A 93 -17.63 -14.23 14.65
CA SER A 93 -18.77 -13.70 15.40
C SER A 93 -18.69 -14.27 16.82
N PRO A 94 -18.81 -13.47 17.88
CA PRO A 94 -18.90 -14.03 19.21
C PRO A 94 -20.14 -14.94 19.23
N ASP A 95 -19.93 -16.22 19.54
CA ASP A 95 -21.01 -17.18 19.70
C ASP A 95 -22.00 -16.63 20.72
N SER A 96 -23.16 -16.18 20.25
CA SER A 96 -24.33 -15.87 21.06
C SER A 96 -24.91 -17.17 21.61
N SER A 97 -24.17 -17.85 22.49
CA SER A 97 -24.71 -18.92 23.31
C SER A 97 -25.68 -18.29 24.30
N GLY A 98 -26.95 -18.32 23.92
CA GLY A 98 -28.06 -17.69 24.62
C GLY A 98 -28.14 -18.12 26.07
N CYS A 99 -28.27 -17.12 26.95
CA CYS A 99 -28.86 -17.26 28.26
C CYS A 99 -30.31 -17.75 28.07
N ASN A 100 -30.63 -18.96 28.52
CA ASN A 100 -32.00 -19.42 28.63
C ASN A 100 -32.36 -19.54 30.12
N PRO A 101 -33.05 -18.55 30.73
CA PRO A 101 -33.62 -18.73 32.05
C PRO A 101 -34.97 -19.44 31.87
N SER A 102 -35.03 -20.75 32.12
CA SER A 102 -36.31 -21.45 32.22
C SER A 102 -36.61 -21.75 33.68
N ALA A 103 -37.67 -21.11 34.17
CA ALA A 103 -38.23 -21.26 35.49
C ALA A 103 -39.12 -22.51 35.57
N SER A 104 -39.03 -23.25 36.69
CA SER A 104 -40.13 -23.92 37.39
C SER A 104 -39.67 -24.38 38.77
#